data_AF-M1EC33-F1
#
_entry.id   AF-M1EC33-F1
#
_cell.length_a   1.000
_cell.length_b   1.000
_cell.length_c   1.000
_cell.angle_alpha   90.00
_cell.angle_beta   90.00
_cell.angle_gamma   90.00
#
_symmetry.space_group_name_H-M   'P 1'
#
loop_
_entity.id
_entity.type
_entity.pdbx_description
1 polymer ?
#
loop_
_entity_poly.entity_id
_entity_poly.type
_entity_poly.pdbx_seq_one_letter_code
_entity_poly.pdbx_strand_id
1 'polypeptide(L)'
;SDAQLLRDTFIFKVVPMLNPDGVIVGNYRCSLAGRDLNRNYTSLLKESFPSVWYTRNMIHRLMEKREVILYCDLHGHSRKENIFMYGCDGSDRCKSLYLQQRIFPLMLSKNCPDKFSFSACKFNVQKSKEGTGRVVMWKMGIRNSFTMEATFCGSTLG
;
A
#
# COMPACT_ATOMS: atom_id res chain seq x y z
N SER A 1 -10.45 -6.88 24.04
CA SER A 1 -9.42 -7.39 23.10
C SER A 1 -8.96 -6.26 22.20
N ASP A 2 -7.73 -6.32 21.69
CA ASP A 2 -7.13 -5.26 20.86
C ASP A 2 -7.99 -4.87 19.66
N ALA A 3 -8.66 -5.85 19.05
CA ALA A 3 -9.56 -5.61 17.91
C ALA A 3 -10.76 -4.72 18.26
N GLN A 4 -11.28 -4.80 19.49
CA GLN A 4 -12.38 -3.93 19.94
C GLN A 4 -11.88 -2.49 20.12
N LEU A 5 -10.80 -2.31 20.86
CA LEU A 5 -10.16 -1.01 21.07
C LEU A 5 -9.86 -0.29 19.74
N LEU A 6 -9.32 -1.03 18.76
CA LEU A 6 -9.04 -0.48 17.44
C LEU A 6 -10.29 -0.04 16.68
N ARG A 7 -11.40 -0.80 16.73
CA ARG A 7 -12.66 -0.40 16.07
C ARG A 7 -13.37 0.76 16.78
N ASP A 8 -13.16 0.89 18.09
CA ASP A 8 -13.66 2.02 18.87
C ASP A 8 -12.85 3.30 18.57
N THR A 9 -11.59 3.16 18.16
CA THR A 9 -10.66 4.29 17.90
C THR A 9 -10.57 4.67 16.42
N PHE A 10 -10.65 3.70 15.50
CA PHE A 10 -10.37 3.88 14.08
C PHE A 10 -11.49 3.35 13.19
N ILE A 11 -11.63 3.99 12.01
CA ILE A 11 -12.45 3.46 10.93
C ILE A 11 -11.57 2.70 9.95
N PHE A 12 -11.89 1.43 9.74
CA PHE A 12 -11.27 0.60 8.72
C PHE A 12 -12.09 0.65 7.42
N LYS A 13 -11.44 1.00 6.30
CA LYS A 13 -12.00 0.88 4.95
C LYS A 13 -11.20 -0.17 4.20
N VAL A 14 -11.86 -1.27 3.86
CA VAL A 14 -11.23 -2.44 3.24
C VAL A 14 -11.86 -2.66 1.87
N VAL A 15 -11.01 -2.67 0.84
CA VAL A 15 -11.37 -3.13 -0.50
C VAL A 15 -10.75 -4.52 -0.65
N PRO A 16 -11.53 -5.61 -0.51
CA PRO A 16 -10.97 -6.96 -0.43
C PRO A 16 -10.32 -7.40 -1.75
N MET A 17 -10.77 -6.86 -2.88
CA MET A 17 -10.24 -7.21 -4.19
C MET A 17 -10.36 -6.02 -5.15
N LEU A 18 -9.23 -5.59 -5.70
CA LEU A 18 -9.18 -4.47 -6.65
C LEU A 18 -9.30 -4.91 -8.12
N ASN A 19 -8.96 -6.16 -8.43
CA ASN A 19 -8.94 -6.71 -9.79
C ASN A 19 -9.76 -8.01 -9.91
N PRO A 20 -11.09 -7.97 -9.68
CA PRO A 20 -11.92 -9.16 -9.77
C PRO A 20 -11.87 -9.81 -11.16
N ASP A 21 -11.93 -9.02 -12.23
CA ASP A 21 -11.92 -9.54 -13.60
C ASP A 21 -10.63 -10.29 -13.93
N GLY A 22 -9.48 -9.71 -13.55
CA GLY A 22 -8.19 -10.36 -13.75
C GLY A 22 -8.08 -11.67 -12.97
N VAL A 23 -8.58 -11.71 -11.73
CA VAL A 23 -8.58 -12.93 -10.92
C VAL A 23 -9.43 -14.03 -11.56
N ILE A 24 -10.65 -13.70 -12.03
CA ILE A 24 -11.57 -14.67 -12.64
C ILE A 24 -10.95 -15.34 -13.86
N VAL A 25 -10.19 -14.60 -14.69
CA VAL A 25 -9.53 -15.16 -15.88
C VAL A 25 -8.14 -15.74 -15.62
N GLY A 26 -7.71 -15.82 -14.35
CA GLY A 26 -6.40 -16.37 -13.99
C GLY A 26 -5.22 -15.46 -14.33
N ASN A 27 -5.44 -14.16 -14.51
CA ASN A 27 -4.35 -13.21 -14.73
C ASN A 27 -3.56 -13.00 -13.44
N TYR A 28 -2.24 -13.13 -13.56
CA TYR A 28 -1.31 -12.90 -12.44
C TYR A 28 -1.21 -11.41 -12.05
N ARG A 29 -1.22 -10.49 -13.03
CA ARG A 29 -0.81 -9.09 -12.83
C ARG A 29 -1.75 -8.03 -13.40
N CYS A 30 -2.37 -8.33 -14.53
CA CYS A 30 -3.13 -7.34 -15.29
C CYS A 30 -4.64 -7.53 -15.11
N SER A 31 -5.41 -6.47 -15.36
CA SER A 31 -6.86 -6.57 -15.56
C SER A 31 -7.18 -7.39 -16.82
N LEU A 32 -8.47 -7.65 -17.05
CA LEU A 32 -8.95 -8.31 -18.27
C LEU A 32 -8.48 -7.59 -19.56
N ALA A 33 -8.35 -6.27 -19.51
CA ALA A 33 -7.85 -5.45 -20.62
C ALA A 33 -6.31 -5.45 -20.76
N GLY A 34 -5.60 -6.34 -20.06
CA GLY A 34 -4.14 -6.45 -20.14
C GLY A 34 -3.38 -5.29 -19.50
N ARG A 35 -4.01 -4.49 -18.63
CA ARG A 35 -3.39 -3.32 -17.98
C ARG A 35 -3.00 -3.58 -16.53
N ASP A 36 -1.82 -3.11 -16.13
CA ASP A 36 -1.36 -3.12 -14.73
C ASP A 36 -2.06 -1.99 -13.95
N LEU A 37 -3.02 -2.34 -13.10
CA LEU A 37 -3.78 -1.37 -12.31
C LEU A 37 -2.87 -0.51 -11.41
N ASN A 38 -1.81 -1.11 -10.85
CA ASN A 38 -0.88 -0.43 -9.96
C ASN A 38 0.19 0.40 -10.71
N ARG A 39 -0.08 0.77 -11.97
CA ARG A 39 0.65 1.81 -12.71
C ARG A 39 -0.24 2.97 -13.15
N ASN A 40 -1.55 2.86 -12.90
CA ASN A 40 -2.55 3.75 -13.48
C ASN A 40 -3.37 4.48 -12.40
N TYR A 41 -2.84 4.64 -11.18
CA TYR A 41 -3.53 5.40 -10.11
C TYR A 41 -3.65 6.90 -10.41
N THR A 42 -2.82 7.45 -11.29
CA THR A 42 -2.93 8.83 -11.79
C THR A 42 -3.90 8.96 -12.97
N SER A 43 -4.38 7.85 -13.54
CA SER A 43 -5.25 7.89 -14.72
C SER A 43 -6.55 8.64 -14.43
N LEU A 44 -7.01 9.39 -15.43
CA LEU A 44 -8.33 10.03 -15.44
C LEU A 44 -9.36 9.20 -16.21
N LEU A 45 -8.93 8.12 -16.86
CA LEU A 45 -9.78 7.25 -17.67
C LEU A 45 -10.60 6.31 -16.78
N LYS A 46 -11.72 6.82 -16.26
CA LYS A 46 -12.64 6.08 -15.39
C LYS A 46 -13.07 4.75 -16.01
N GLU A 47 -13.47 4.74 -17.28
CA GLU A 47 -13.97 3.54 -17.95
C GLU A 47 -12.89 2.46 -18.16
N SER A 48 -11.61 2.87 -18.25
CA SER A 48 -10.49 1.93 -18.40
C SER A 48 -9.96 1.40 -17.06
N PHE A 49 -10.15 2.15 -15.97
CA PHE A 49 -9.62 1.83 -14.64
C PHE A 49 -10.65 2.06 -13.53
N PRO A 50 -11.86 1.47 -13.63
CA PRO A 50 -12.97 1.80 -12.73
C PRO A 50 -12.64 1.51 -11.27
N SER A 51 -12.04 0.35 -10.97
CA SER A 51 -11.72 -0.04 -9.59
C SER A 51 -10.73 0.93 -8.92
N VAL A 52 -9.67 1.30 -9.64
CA VAL A 52 -8.67 2.27 -9.18
C VAL A 52 -9.28 3.67 -9.03
N TRP A 53 -10.08 4.11 -10.01
CA TRP A 53 -10.73 5.41 -9.99
C TRP A 53 -11.68 5.56 -8.79
N TYR A 54 -12.57 4.58 -8.59
CA TYR A 54 -13.52 4.59 -7.48
C TYR A 54 -12.82 4.45 -6.12
N THR A 55 -11.74 3.69 -6.04
CA THR A 55 -10.92 3.59 -4.81
C THR A 55 -10.28 4.94 -4.47
N ARG A 56 -9.68 5.61 -5.45
CA ARG A 56 -9.10 6.96 -5.26
C ARG A 56 -10.18 7.96 -4.86
N ASN A 57 -11.34 7.93 -5.49
CA ASN A 57 -12.45 8.83 -5.18
C ASN A 57 -13.02 8.57 -3.77
N MET A 58 -13.13 7.31 -3.36
CA MET A 58 -13.52 6.94 -1.99
C MET A 58 -12.56 7.53 -0.96
N ILE A 59 -11.25 7.40 -1.20
CA ILE A 59 -10.21 7.94 -0.32
C ILE A 59 -10.26 9.47 -0.28
N HIS A 60 -10.37 10.14 -1.43
CA HIS A 60 -10.51 11.59 -1.51
C HIS A 60 -11.69 12.10 -0.66
N ARG A 61 -12.87 11.51 -0.84
CA ARG A 61 -14.07 11.86 -0.06
C ARG A 61 -13.94 11.55 1.43
N LEU A 62 -13.12 10.57 1.80
CA LEU A 62 -12.82 10.27 3.20
C LEU A 62 -11.91 11.36 3.77
N MET A 63 -10.89 11.77 3.03
CA MET A 63 -9.94 12.82 3.42
C MET A 63 -10.61 14.19 3.60
N GLU A 64 -11.67 14.49 2.83
CA GLU A 64 -12.50 15.70 3.04
C GLU A 64 -13.20 15.75 4.40
N LYS A 65 -13.44 14.58 5.02
CA LYS A 65 -14.20 14.46 6.26
C LYS A 65 -13.34 14.15 7.46
N ARG A 66 -12.24 13.42 7.27
CA ARG A 66 -11.39 12.86 8.33
C ARG A 66 -9.96 12.68 7.83
N GLU A 67 -9.00 12.79 8.73
CA GLU A 67 -7.62 12.42 8.43
C GLU A 67 -7.51 10.92 8.14
N VAL A 68 -6.83 10.58 7.04
CA VAL A 68 -6.45 9.20 6.74
C VAL A 68 -5.02 8.99 7.20
N ILE A 69 -4.86 8.32 8.33
CA ILE A 69 -3.54 8.15 8.98
C ILE A 69 -2.71 7.00 8.41
N LEU A 70 -3.32 6.06 7.67
CA LEU A 70 -2.67 4.88 7.11
C LEU A 70 -3.36 4.46 5.80
N TYR A 71 -2.57 4.23 4.76
CA TYR A 71 -2.95 3.54 3.54
C TYR A 71 -2.02 2.35 3.32
N CYS A 72 -2.57 1.19 3.00
CA CYS A 72 -1.80 -0.03 2.74
C CYS A 72 -2.33 -0.75 1.51
N ASP A 73 -1.48 -0.86 0.50
CA ASP A 73 -1.70 -1.60 -0.74
C ASP A 73 -1.05 -2.99 -0.60
N LEU A 74 -1.85 -4.06 -0.58
CA LEU A 74 -1.38 -5.42 -0.28
C LEU A 74 -1.04 -6.18 -1.56
N HIS A 75 0.19 -6.68 -1.66
CA HIS A 75 0.74 -7.36 -2.84
C HIS A 75 1.43 -8.67 -2.48
N GLY A 76 1.57 -9.52 -3.49
CA GLY A 76 2.39 -10.73 -3.45
C GLY A 76 3.74 -10.52 -4.14
N HIS A 77 4.81 -11.04 -3.54
CA HIS A 77 6.17 -10.88 -4.06
C HIS A 77 6.83 -12.23 -4.39
N SER A 78 7.13 -12.45 -5.66
CA SER A 78 7.58 -13.76 -6.17
C SER A 78 9.08 -14.05 -6.01
N ARG A 79 9.90 -13.05 -5.66
CA ARG A 79 11.39 -13.18 -5.71
C ARG A 79 12.11 -13.01 -4.37
N LYS A 80 11.43 -12.45 -3.38
CA LYS A 80 12.01 -12.14 -2.06
C LYS A 80 11.24 -12.92 -1.03
N GLU A 81 11.92 -13.31 0.02
CA GLU A 81 11.36 -13.95 1.20
C GLU A 81 10.85 -12.88 2.19
N ASN A 82 10.14 -13.34 3.22
CA ASN A 82 9.56 -12.53 4.29
C ASN A 82 8.46 -11.55 3.82
N ILE A 83 7.84 -10.89 4.80
CA ILE A 83 6.94 -9.76 4.58
C ILE A 83 7.73 -8.47 4.74
N PHE A 84 7.54 -7.50 3.87
CA PHE A 84 8.19 -6.19 3.98
C PHE A 84 7.33 -5.09 3.36
N MET A 85 7.74 -3.84 3.55
CA MET A 85 7.02 -2.68 3.02
C MET A 85 7.88 -1.82 2.12
N TYR A 86 7.23 -1.31 1.08
CA TYR A 86 7.70 -0.14 0.39
C TYR A 86 6.97 1.11 0.92
N GLY A 87 7.71 2.17 1.22
CA GLY A 87 7.20 3.49 1.64
C GLY A 87 7.49 4.60 0.61
N CYS A 88 7.43 5.87 1.04
CA CYS A 88 7.61 7.04 0.18
C CYS A 88 8.40 8.18 0.85
N ASP A 89 9.72 8.22 0.65
CA ASP A 89 10.52 9.37 1.03
C ASP A 89 10.37 10.52 0.03
N GLY A 90 10.18 11.74 0.55
CA GLY A 90 10.22 12.96 -0.24
C GLY A 90 11.63 13.55 -0.34
N SER A 91 11.82 14.47 -1.28
CA SER A 91 13.06 15.26 -1.42
C SER A 91 13.29 16.20 -0.24
N ASP A 92 12.21 16.60 0.44
CA ASP A 92 12.26 17.50 1.59
C ASP A 92 12.73 16.75 2.85
N ARG A 93 14.00 16.94 3.19
CA ARG A 93 14.69 16.28 4.29
C ARG A 93 14.40 16.94 5.65
N CYS A 94 13.14 17.24 5.95
CA CYS A 94 12.78 17.49 7.34
C CYS A 94 13.02 16.18 8.11
N LYS A 95 14.06 16.14 8.95
CA LYS A 95 14.52 14.90 9.63
C LYS A 95 13.40 14.21 10.41
N SER A 96 12.48 14.97 11.01
CA SER A 96 11.34 14.43 11.75
C SER A 96 10.36 13.69 10.83
N LEU A 97 10.03 14.25 9.67
CA LEU A 97 9.13 13.66 8.69
C LEU A 97 9.74 12.41 8.04
N TYR A 98 11.04 12.42 7.80
CA TYR A 98 11.78 11.27 7.26
C TYR A 98 11.71 10.04 8.19
N LEU A 99 11.82 10.25 9.51
CA LEU A 99 11.76 9.16 10.49
C LEU A 99 10.34 8.64 10.69
N GLN A 100 9.32 9.51 10.59
CA GLN A 100 7.93 9.15 10.89
C GLN A 100 7.44 7.93 10.09
N GLN A 101 7.75 7.86 8.79
CA GLN A 101 7.29 6.77 7.92
C GLN A 101 7.92 5.41 8.23
N ARG A 102 9.03 5.39 8.98
CA ARG A 102 9.73 4.17 9.39
C ARG A 102 9.19 3.59 10.69
N ILE A 103 8.45 4.39 11.48
CA ILE A 103 7.93 3.97 12.79
C ILE A 103 6.98 2.79 12.61
N PHE A 104 6.00 2.88 11.70
CA PHE A 104 5.01 1.82 11.52
C PHE A 104 5.61 0.49 11.05
N PRO A 105 6.45 0.44 9.99
CA PRO A 105 7.15 -0.80 9.62
C PRO A 105 8.07 -1.33 10.72
N LEU A 106 8.72 -0.47 11.52
CA LEU A 106 9.55 -0.90 12.64
C LEU A 106 8.72 -1.54 13.76
N MET A 107 7.57 -0.95 14.11
CA MET A 107 6.65 -1.54 15.07
C MET A 107 6.15 -2.91 14.58
N LEU A 108 5.84 -3.05 13.30
CA LEU A 108 5.46 -4.35 12.72
C LEU A 108 6.58 -5.40 12.85
N SER A 109 7.84 -5.03 12.64
CA SER A 109 8.95 -5.98 12.82
C SER A 109 9.15 -6.41 14.26
N LYS A 110 8.70 -5.60 15.24
CA LYS A 110 8.73 -5.98 16.66
C LYS A 110 7.55 -6.88 17.04
N ASN A 111 6.38 -6.65 16.44
CA ASN A 111 5.18 -7.45 16.68
C ASN A 111 5.18 -8.79 15.92
N CYS A 112 5.86 -8.88 14.78
CA CYS A 112 5.94 -10.07 13.94
C CYS A 112 7.39 -10.36 13.51
N PRO A 113 8.31 -10.61 14.46
CA PRO A 113 9.74 -10.75 14.18
C PRO A 113 10.08 -11.97 13.31
N ASP A 114 9.22 -12.98 13.31
CA ASP A 114 9.33 -14.23 12.56
C ASP A 114 8.75 -14.14 11.13
N LYS A 115 8.20 -12.99 10.74
CA LYS A 115 7.54 -12.81 9.44
C LYS A 115 7.94 -11.51 8.74
N PHE A 116 8.11 -10.42 9.49
CA PHE A 116 8.29 -9.09 8.93
C PHE A 116 9.75 -8.62 8.99
N SER A 117 10.33 -8.38 7.82
CA SER A 117 11.70 -7.88 7.66
C SER A 117 11.74 -6.35 7.49
N PHE A 118 12.08 -5.63 8.56
CA PHE A 118 12.30 -4.18 8.47
C PHE A 118 13.48 -3.82 7.57
N SER A 119 14.56 -4.61 7.60
CA SER A 119 15.75 -4.38 6.75
C SER A 119 15.46 -4.52 5.26
N ALA A 120 14.45 -5.32 4.89
CA ALA A 120 14.01 -5.46 3.50
C ALA A 120 13.15 -4.28 3.01
N CYS A 121 12.67 -3.42 3.90
CA CYS A 121 11.83 -2.27 3.55
C CYS A 121 12.62 -1.23 2.73
N LYS A 122 11.95 -0.57 1.77
CA LYS A 122 12.55 0.51 0.96
C LYS A 122 11.59 1.69 0.86
N PHE A 123 12.12 2.89 1.06
CA PHE A 123 11.31 4.12 1.10
C PHE A 123 11.57 5.04 -0.11
N ASN A 124 12.70 4.88 -0.79
CA ASN A 124 13.01 5.67 -1.99
C ASN A 124 12.03 5.35 -3.14
N VAL A 125 11.48 6.38 -3.77
CA VAL A 125 10.52 6.27 -4.87
C VAL A 125 11.25 6.32 -6.21
N GLN A 126 11.11 5.27 -7.01
CA GLN A 126 11.61 5.25 -8.39
C GLN A 126 10.60 5.91 -9.33
N LYS A 127 11.09 6.60 -10.38
CA LYS A 127 10.24 7.27 -11.40
C LYS A 127 9.17 6.35 -12.01
N SER A 128 9.51 5.07 -12.25
CA SER A 128 8.60 4.05 -12.79
C SER A 128 7.45 3.66 -11.84
N LYS A 129 7.49 4.13 -10.58
CA LYS A 129 6.52 3.82 -9.53
C LYS A 129 5.64 5.01 -9.18
N GLU A 130 5.80 6.16 -9.84
CA GLU A 130 5.01 7.35 -9.54
C GLU A 130 3.50 7.17 -9.71
N GLY A 131 3.09 6.28 -10.63
CA GLY A 131 1.69 5.92 -10.87
C GLY A 131 1.15 4.78 -9.99
N THR A 132 1.89 4.35 -8.97
CA THR A 132 1.43 3.31 -8.02
C THR A 132 0.50 3.89 -6.96
N GLY A 133 -0.38 3.06 -6.40
CA GLY A 133 -1.33 3.48 -5.38
C GLY A 133 -0.64 4.14 -4.19
N ARG A 134 0.40 3.49 -3.65
CA ARG A 134 1.21 4.04 -2.56
C ARG A 134 1.68 5.47 -2.82
N VAL A 135 2.29 5.72 -3.98
CA VAL A 135 2.88 7.03 -4.29
C VAL A 135 1.79 8.07 -4.51
N VAL A 136 0.69 7.72 -5.18
CA VAL A 136 -0.43 8.63 -5.40
C VAL A 136 -1.10 9.02 -4.08
N MET A 137 -1.37 8.06 -3.19
CA MET A 137 -1.95 8.34 -1.87
C MET A 137 -1.02 9.18 -1.00
N TRP A 138 0.29 8.93 -1.08
CA TRP A 138 1.29 9.75 -0.40
C TRP A 138 1.29 11.19 -0.91
N LYS A 139 1.26 11.40 -2.23
CA LYS A 139 1.17 12.74 -2.85
C LYS A 139 -0.14 13.46 -2.52
N MET A 140 -1.22 12.73 -2.22
CA MET A 140 -2.49 13.30 -1.74
C MET A 140 -2.43 13.76 -0.27
N GLY A 141 -1.37 13.41 0.47
CA GLY A 141 -1.15 13.83 1.86
C GLY A 141 -1.15 12.70 2.88
N ILE A 142 -1.39 11.44 2.48
CA ILE A 142 -1.37 10.29 3.41
C ILE A 142 0.07 9.89 3.69
N ARG A 143 0.58 10.32 4.85
CA ARG A 143 2.00 10.13 5.22
C ARG A 143 2.41 8.67 5.31
N ASN A 144 1.64 7.87 6.04
CA ASN A 144 1.88 6.44 6.16
C ASN A 144 1.18 5.72 5.00
N SER A 145 1.78 5.84 3.82
CA SER A 145 1.31 5.17 2.62
C SER A 145 2.30 4.08 2.24
N PHE A 146 1.85 2.83 2.25
CA PHE A 146 2.70 1.68 2.04
C PHE A 146 2.17 0.73 0.97
N THR A 147 3.09 0.01 0.34
CA THR A 147 2.80 -1.26 -0.31
C THR A 147 3.38 -2.34 0.59
N MET A 148 2.55 -3.23 1.13
CA MET A 148 3.01 -4.40 1.85
C MET A 148 3.14 -5.55 0.87
N GLU A 149 4.30 -6.18 0.87
CA GLU A 149 4.63 -7.30 0.00
C GLU A 149 4.73 -8.56 0.88
N ALA A 150 3.87 -9.53 0.61
CA ALA A 150 3.93 -10.86 1.20
C ALA A 150 4.53 -11.84 0.19
N THR A 151 5.58 -12.55 0.61
CA THR A 151 6.29 -13.51 -0.24
C THR A 151 5.46 -14.75 -0.59
N PHE A 152 5.72 -15.32 -1.77
CA PHE A 152 5.26 -16.67 -2.12
C PHE A 152 6.20 -17.78 -1.64
N CYS A 153 7.43 -17.43 -1.24
CA CYS A 153 8.49 -18.38 -0.89
C CYS A 153 8.60 -18.67 0.62
N GLY A 154 7.78 -18.02 1.45
CA GLY A 154 7.80 -18.18 2.91
C GLY A 154 8.82 -17.29 3.64
N SER A 155 8.83 -17.42 4.98
CA SER A 155 9.72 -16.64 5.85
C SER A 155 11.05 -17.36 6.05
N THR A 156 12.14 -16.61 5.99
CA THR A 156 13.48 -17.02 6.46
C THR A 156 13.83 -16.42 7.81
N LEU A 157 12.91 -15.67 8.42
CA LEU A 157 13.03 -15.18 9.78
C LEU A 157 12.43 -16.24 10.73
N GLY A 158 13.26 -16.86 11.56
CA GLY A 158 12.86 -17.95 12.46
C GLY A 158 14.06 -18.73 12.95
#